data_AF-A0A925GKU1-F1
#
_entry.id   AF-A0A925GKU1-F1
#
_cell.length_a   1.000
_cell.length_b   1.000
_cell.length_c   1.000
_cell.angle_alpha   90.00
_cell.angle_beta   90.00
_cell.angle_gamma   90.00
#
_symmetry.space_group_name_H-M   'P 1'
#
loop_
_entity.id
_entity.type
_entity.pdbx_description
1 polymer ?
#
loop_
_entity_poly.entity_id
_entity_poly.type
_entity_poly.pdbx_seq_one_letter_code
_entity_poly.pdbx_strand_id
1 'polypeptide(L)'
;MTSPSYPCSERELHTICRLGWISCGQNLTAFAVFKEQYTAQCITSRLAEVEAIALLPDEPARDRGLAASRFLLTEKTDAGLALWERFKQYVTNAYPVSLQKTKLDAAGQIYLAKAGQYDWENVLDFFRAGSHFITHNGIDLVANQNMPVSFAVAFNAAKVAFETNYQALLNDEVQTNLRIERKIAANNVLHAKLLGLFLDGQRIFRDHEALRKQFNFEQLLSLVSGTKTDAVPNYVATR
;
A
#
# COMPACT_ATOMS: atom_id res chain seq x y z
N MET A 1 -12.77 10.93 -1.83
CA MET A 1 -11.47 11.20 -2.47
C MET A 1 -11.02 12.62 -2.15
N THR A 2 -10.07 12.74 -1.22
CA THR A 2 -9.40 13.99 -0.88
C THR A 2 -8.45 14.38 -2.00
N SER A 3 -8.54 15.61 -2.51
CA SER A 3 -7.61 16.12 -3.53
C SER A 3 -6.42 16.86 -2.90
N PRO A 4 -5.21 16.79 -3.51
CA PRO A 4 -4.09 17.64 -3.14
C PRO A 4 -4.42 19.13 -3.26
N SER A 5 -4.02 19.91 -2.25
CA SER A 5 -4.19 21.38 -2.20
C SER A 5 -2.92 22.16 -2.60
N TYR A 6 -1.84 21.44 -2.91
CA TYR A 6 -0.52 21.99 -3.23
C TYR A 6 -0.25 21.83 -4.73
N PRO A 7 0.28 22.86 -5.43
CA PRO A 7 0.46 22.85 -6.88
C PRO A 7 1.81 22.24 -7.31
N CYS A 8 2.29 21.19 -6.64
CA CYS A 8 3.58 20.56 -6.92
C CYS A 8 3.58 19.06 -6.55
N SER A 9 4.69 18.35 -6.80
CA SER A 9 4.85 16.98 -6.33
C SER A 9 5.02 16.90 -4.81
N GLU A 10 4.72 15.75 -4.19
CA GLU A 10 4.91 15.55 -2.73
C GLU A 10 6.37 15.80 -2.31
N ARG A 11 7.33 15.37 -3.14
CA ARG A 11 8.76 15.54 -2.90
C ARG A 11 9.16 17.02 -2.90
N GLU A 12 8.65 17.79 -3.84
CA GLU A 12 8.87 19.24 -3.89
C GLU A 12 8.23 19.91 -2.68
N LEU A 13 6.98 19.57 -2.34
CA LEU A 13 6.31 20.08 -1.15
C LEU A 13 7.13 19.85 0.12
N HIS A 14 7.62 18.63 0.36
CA HIS A 14 8.42 18.32 1.54
C HIS A 14 9.73 19.12 1.55
N THR A 15 10.35 19.30 0.39
CA THR A 15 11.58 20.10 0.25
C THR A 15 11.32 21.57 0.57
N ILE A 16 10.25 22.15 0.04
CA ILE A 16 9.85 23.54 0.34
C ILE A 16 9.49 23.70 1.81
N CYS A 17 8.80 22.72 2.42
CA CYS A 17 8.50 22.73 3.85
C CYS A 17 9.79 22.77 4.68
N ARG A 18 10.78 21.93 4.35
CA ARG A 18 12.09 21.95 5.02
C ARG A 18 12.75 23.32 4.89
N LEU A 19 12.83 23.86 3.68
CA LEU A 19 13.44 25.17 3.42
C LEU A 19 12.75 26.27 4.22
N GLY A 20 11.41 26.30 4.24
CA GLY A 20 10.64 27.28 4.99
C GLY A 20 10.93 27.25 6.50
N TRP A 21 10.91 26.07 7.12
CA TRP A 21 11.20 25.93 8.55
C TRP A 21 12.67 26.19 8.89
N ILE A 22 13.61 25.86 8.00
CA ILE A 22 15.03 26.22 8.15
C ILE A 22 15.21 27.75 8.08
N SER A 23 14.60 28.42 7.11
CA SER A 23 14.62 29.90 7.01
C SER A 23 13.98 30.57 8.22
N CYS A 24 12.91 29.99 8.77
CA CYS A 24 12.33 30.42 10.05
C CYS A 24 13.36 30.31 11.19
N GLY A 25 14.10 29.20 11.28
CA GLY A 25 15.12 29.00 12.30
C GLY A 25 16.30 29.96 12.19
N GLN A 26 16.76 30.25 10.96
CA GLN A 26 17.80 31.25 10.71
C GLN A 26 17.39 32.66 11.13
N ASN A 27 16.08 32.94 11.15
CA ASN A 27 15.51 34.23 11.50
C ASN A 27 14.65 34.19 12.77
N LEU A 28 14.92 33.23 13.66
CA LEU A 28 14.03 32.91 14.79
C LEU A 28 13.75 34.12 15.68
N THR A 29 14.73 34.97 15.94
CA THR A 29 14.54 36.18 16.76
C THR A 29 13.44 37.08 16.22
N ALA A 30 13.40 37.32 14.90
CA ALA A 30 12.38 38.16 14.28
C ALA A 30 10.99 37.49 14.32
N PHE A 31 10.93 36.18 14.09
CA PHE A 31 9.70 35.41 14.19
C PHE A 31 9.15 35.35 15.62
N ALA A 32 10.00 35.13 16.63
CA ALA A 32 9.61 35.07 18.03
C ALA A 32 9.06 36.41 18.55
N VAL A 33 9.63 37.54 18.09
CA VAL A 33 9.10 38.88 18.36
C VAL A 33 7.74 39.10 17.69
N PHE A 34 7.55 38.59 16.47
CA PHE A 34 6.28 38.71 15.76
C PHE A 34 5.17 37.84 16.37
N LYS A 35 5.49 36.59 16.73
CA LYS A 35 4.62 35.67 17.47
C LYS A 35 5.45 34.72 18.34
N GLU A 36 5.16 34.71 19.64
CA GLU A 36 5.88 33.89 20.63
C GLU A 36 5.82 32.37 20.38
N GLN A 37 4.84 31.89 19.60
CA GLN A 37 4.72 30.48 19.22
C GLN A 37 5.95 29.95 18.44
N TYR A 38 6.71 30.84 17.81
CA TYR A 38 7.90 30.47 17.07
C TYR A 38 9.07 30.26 18.03
N THR A 39 9.30 28.99 18.36
CA THR A 39 10.41 28.55 19.20
C THR A 39 11.29 27.54 18.45
N ALA A 40 12.51 27.33 18.93
CA ALA A 40 13.38 26.27 18.40
C ALA A 40 12.70 24.89 18.45
N GLN A 41 11.98 24.59 19.54
CA GLN A 41 11.22 23.34 19.69
C GLN A 41 10.08 23.22 18.67
N CYS A 42 9.38 24.32 18.38
CA CYS A 42 8.34 24.34 17.34
C CYS A 42 8.92 23.98 15.97
N ILE A 43 10.06 24.58 15.60
CA ILE A 43 10.75 24.29 14.33
C ILE A 43 11.19 22.83 14.25
N THR A 44 11.84 22.31 15.29
CA THR A 44 12.26 20.90 15.35
C THR A 44 11.06 19.95 15.20
N SER A 45 9.95 20.26 15.88
CA SER A 45 8.73 19.45 15.80
C SER A 45 8.11 19.48 14.40
N ARG A 46 8.16 20.62 13.71
CA ARG A 46 7.65 20.76 12.33
C ARG A 46 8.52 20.05 11.31
N LEU A 47 9.84 20.07 11.46
CA LEU A 47 10.75 19.29 10.63
C LEU A 47 10.54 17.78 10.84
N ALA A 48 10.39 17.34 12.09
CA ALA A 48 10.07 15.94 12.39
C ALA A 48 8.72 15.50 11.79
N GLU A 49 7.71 16.38 11.80
CA GLU A 49 6.42 16.14 11.15
C GLU A 49 6.57 15.93 9.63
N VAL A 50 7.39 16.75 8.96
CA VAL A 50 7.69 16.60 7.52
C VAL A 50 8.34 15.24 7.24
N GLU A 51 9.33 14.83 8.04
CA GLU A 51 9.99 13.53 7.84
C GLU A 51 9.04 12.34 8.09
N ALA A 52 8.20 12.43 9.13
CA ALA A 52 7.22 11.39 9.41
C ALA A 52 6.22 11.20 8.26
N ILE A 53 5.78 12.30 7.65
CA ILE A 53 4.85 12.27 6.51
C ILE A 53 5.55 11.79 5.23
N ALA A 54 6.81 12.18 5.01
CA ALA A 54 7.60 11.72 3.87
C ALA A 54 7.84 10.20 3.88
N LEU A 55 7.86 9.58 5.07
CA LEU A 55 7.99 8.13 5.25
C LEU A 55 6.68 7.36 5.03
N LEU A 56 5.53 8.04 4.88
CA LEU A 56 4.28 7.34 4.57
C LEU A 56 4.43 6.60 3.22
N PRO A 57 3.97 5.34 3.10
CA PRO A 57 4.21 4.51 1.91
C PRO A 57 3.80 5.19 0.61
N ASP A 58 4.70 5.20 -0.38
CA ASP A 58 4.43 5.66 -1.74
C ASP A 58 3.71 4.58 -2.57
N GLU A 59 3.09 5.03 -3.66
CA GLU A 59 2.42 4.20 -4.68
C GLU A 59 3.25 2.98 -5.16
N PRO A 60 4.57 3.06 -5.40
CA PRO A 60 5.37 1.88 -5.78
C PRO A 60 5.61 0.87 -4.65
N ALA A 61 5.62 1.30 -3.38
CA ALA A 61 5.72 0.37 -2.26
C ALA A 61 4.40 -0.40 -2.05
N ARG A 62 3.28 0.24 -2.38
CA ARG A 62 1.93 -0.33 -2.36
C ARG A 62 1.72 -1.37 -3.46
N ASP A 63 2.08 -1.06 -4.70
CA ASP A 63 1.90 -1.97 -5.82
C ASP A 63 2.70 -3.27 -5.63
N ARG A 64 3.88 -3.16 -5.00
CA ARG A 64 4.68 -4.33 -4.58
C ARG A 64 3.98 -5.18 -3.50
N GLY A 65 3.29 -4.56 -2.54
CA GLY A 65 2.54 -5.27 -1.51
C GLY A 65 1.37 -6.08 -2.07
N LEU A 66 0.53 -5.44 -2.89
CA LEU A 66 -0.59 -6.12 -3.55
C LEU A 66 -0.12 -7.22 -4.52
N ALA A 67 0.94 -6.96 -5.28
CA ALA A 67 1.53 -7.97 -6.17
C ALA A 67 2.07 -9.17 -5.38
N ALA A 68 2.72 -8.95 -4.25
CA ALA A 68 3.20 -10.02 -3.37
C ALA A 68 2.03 -10.85 -2.80
N SER A 69 0.97 -10.19 -2.31
CA SER A 69 -0.23 -10.89 -1.79
C SER A 69 -0.90 -11.75 -2.87
N ARG A 70 -0.99 -11.25 -4.12
CA ARG A 70 -1.52 -12.03 -5.26
C ARG A 70 -0.63 -13.20 -5.63
N PHE A 71 0.69 -13.01 -5.65
CA PHE A 71 1.64 -14.09 -5.90
C PHE A 71 1.53 -15.22 -4.86
N LEU A 72 1.42 -14.87 -3.57
CA LEU A 72 1.23 -15.86 -2.51
C LEU A 72 -0.08 -16.64 -2.69
N LEU A 73 -1.16 -15.99 -3.13
CA LEU A 73 -2.43 -16.67 -3.43
C LEU A 73 -2.32 -17.64 -4.59
N THR A 74 -1.57 -17.30 -5.65
CA THR A 74 -1.22 -18.24 -6.72
C THR A 74 -0.53 -19.47 -6.16
N GLU A 75 0.53 -19.30 -5.36
CA GLU A 75 1.23 -20.43 -4.75
C GLU A 75 0.33 -21.30 -3.86
N LYS A 76 -0.57 -20.70 -3.08
CA LYS A 76 -1.51 -21.47 -2.24
C LYS A 76 -2.56 -22.21 -3.06
N THR A 77 -2.98 -21.62 -4.19
CA THR A 77 -3.91 -22.25 -5.13
C THR A 77 -3.26 -23.47 -5.76
N ASP A 78 -2.04 -23.35 -6.27
CA ASP A 78 -1.30 -24.44 -6.90
C ASP A 78 -1.07 -25.61 -5.92
N ALA A 79 -0.72 -25.29 -4.67
CA ALA A 79 -0.60 -26.30 -3.61
C ALA A 79 -1.94 -27.00 -3.33
N GLY A 80 -3.05 -26.27 -3.37
CA GLY A 80 -4.41 -26.82 -3.23
C GLY A 80 -4.81 -27.75 -4.37
N LEU A 81 -4.53 -27.33 -5.61
CA LEU A 81 -4.80 -28.12 -6.81
C LEU A 81 -3.93 -29.39 -6.85
N ALA A 82 -2.69 -29.33 -6.37
CA ALA A 82 -1.86 -30.52 -6.22
C ALA A 82 -2.43 -31.51 -5.18
N LEU A 83 -3.01 -30.99 -4.07
CA LEU A 83 -3.72 -31.83 -3.10
C LEU A 83 -5.01 -32.41 -3.67
N TRP A 84 -5.70 -31.69 -4.55
CA TRP A 84 -6.91 -32.16 -5.20
C TRP A 84 -6.71 -33.46 -5.98
N GLU A 85 -5.64 -33.58 -6.75
CA GLU A 85 -5.40 -34.79 -7.56
C GLU A 85 -5.33 -36.06 -6.69
N ARG A 86 -4.77 -35.93 -5.49
CA ARG A 86 -4.77 -37.01 -4.49
C ARG A 86 -6.15 -37.21 -3.89
N PHE A 87 -6.84 -36.12 -3.54
CA PHE A 87 -8.17 -36.19 -2.95
C PHE A 87 -9.17 -36.90 -3.86
N LYS A 88 -9.15 -36.57 -5.16
CA LYS A 88 -9.96 -37.20 -6.20
C LYS A 88 -9.82 -38.71 -6.18
N GLN A 89 -8.59 -39.23 -6.08
CA GLN A 89 -8.34 -40.67 -6.00
C GLN A 89 -8.94 -41.31 -4.75
N TYR A 90 -8.84 -40.64 -3.59
CA TYR A 90 -9.48 -41.13 -2.36
C TYR A 90 -11.00 -41.20 -2.51
N VAL A 91 -11.62 -40.20 -3.13
CA VAL A 91 -13.07 -40.20 -3.39
C VAL A 91 -13.44 -41.32 -4.37
N THR A 92 -12.72 -41.49 -5.47
CA THR A 92 -13.06 -42.54 -6.45
C THR A 92 -12.88 -43.95 -5.90
N ASN A 93 -11.93 -44.16 -4.98
CA ASN A 93 -11.73 -45.46 -4.34
C ASN A 93 -12.74 -45.75 -3.22
N ALA A 94 -13.27 -44.70 -2.56
CA ALA A 94 -14.23 -44.85 -1.47
C ALA A 94 -15.66 -45.15 -1.96
N TYR A 95 -15.98 -44.86 -3.22
CA TYR A 95 -17.35 -44.91 -3.73
C TYR A 95 -17.48 -45.67 -5.05
N PRO A 96 -18.62 -46.36 -5.28
CA PRO A 96 -18.90 -47.02 -6.54
C PRO A 96 -19.00 -46.02 -7.69
N VAL A 97 -18.63 -46.45 -8.91
CA VAL A 97 -18.56 -45.61 -10.12
C VAL A 97 -19.83 -44.79 -10.37
N SER A 98 -21.01 -45.36 -10.07
CA SER A 98 -22.31 -44.68 -10.22
C SER A 98 -22.47 -43.45 -9.33
N LEU A 99 -21.76 -43.38 -8.19
CA LEU A 99 -21.81 -42.26 -7.25
C LEU A 99 -20.61 -41.31 -7.36
N GLN A 100 -19.54 -41.71 -8.05
CA GLN A 100 -18.28 -40.96 -8.09
C GLN A 100 -18.47 -39.53 -8.59
N LYS A 101 -19.24 -39.32 -9.67
CA LYS A 101 -19.49 -37.96 -10.19
C LYS A 101 -20.13 -37.07 -9.12
N THR A 102 -21.22 -37.52 -8.51
CA THR A 102 -21.94 -36.76 -7.48
C THR A 102 -21.06 -36.48 -6.27
N LYS A 103 -20.23 -37.47 -5.86
CA LYS A 103 -19.31 -37.31 -4.72
C LYS A 103 -18.16 -36.35 -5.03
N LEU A 104 -17.59 -36.39 -6.24
CA LEU A 104 -16.56 -35.47 -6.68
C LEU A 104 -17.10 -34.04 -6.84
N ASP A 105 -18.30 -33.89 -7.39
CA ASP A 105 -18.97 -32.58 -7.51
C ASP A 105 -19.21 -31.99 -6.10
N ALA A 106 -19.70 -32.78 -5.14
CA ALA A 106 -19.85 -32.37 -3.74
C ALA A 106 -18.52 -32.10 -3.02
N ALA A 107 -17.44 -32.75 -3.44
CA ALA A 107 -16.09 -32.53 -2.93
C ALA A 107 -15.42 -31.28 -3.51
N GLY A 108 -16.05 -30.58 -4.46
CA GLY A 108 -15.57 -29.31 -5.01
C GLY A 108 -15.09 -29.36 -6.46
N GLN A 109 -15.28 -30.48 -7.18
CA GLN A 109 -14.85 -30.60 -8.58
C GLN A 109 -15.41 -29.51 -9.49
N ILE A 110 -16.63 -29.03 -9.18
CA ILE A 110 -17.33 -28.00 -9.95
C ILE A 110 -16.58 -26.66 -9.99
N TYR A 111 -15.72 -26.38 -9.02
CA TYR A 111 -15.01 -25.11 -8.88
C TYR A 111 -13.64 -25.10 -9.58
N LEU A 112 -13.09 -26.27 -9.93
CA LEU A 112 -11.70 -26.42 -10.39
C LEU A 112 -11.38 -25.65 -11.66
N ALA A 113 -12.30 -25.60 -12.62
CA ALA A 113 -12.05 -24.94 -13.90
C ALA A 113 -11.74 -23.45 -13.71
N LYS A 114 -12.44 -22.80 -12.78
CA LYS A 114 -12.21 -21.40 -12.42
C LYS A 114 -11.08 -21.23 -11.42
N ALA A 115 -10.96 -22.15 -10.45
CA ALA A 115 -9.85 -22.16 -9.50
C ALA A 115 -8.48 -22.25 -10.21
N GLY A 116 -8.37 -23.07 -11.26
CA GLY A 116 -7.17 -23.17 -12.10
C GLY A 116 -6.90 -21.95 -13.00
N GLN A 117 -7.83 -21.01 -13.06
CA GLN A 117 -7.67 -19.70 -13.70
C GLN A 117 -7.40 -18.60 -12.67
N TYR A 118 -7.14 -18.97 -11.41
CA TYR A 118 -6.90 -18.03 -10.30
C TYR A 118 -8.10 -17.14 -9.99
N ASP A 119 -9.31 -17.64 -10.22
CA ASP A 119 -10.53 -17.05 -9.67
C ASP A 119 -10.59 -17.36 -8.16
N TRP A 120 -10.14 -16.40 -7.35
CA TRP A 120 -9.93 -16.59 -5.91
C TRP A 120 -11.21 -16.98 -5.14
N GLU A 121 -12.38 -16.53 -5.58
CA GLU A 121 -13.65 -16.94 -4.98
C GLU A 121 -13.92 -18.42 -5.25
N ASN A 122 -13.65 -18.88 -6.47
CA ASN A 122 -13.79 -20.30 -6.80
C ASN A 122 -12.72 -21.16 -6.11
N VAL A 123 -11.50 -20.65 -5.88
CA VAL A 123 -10.50 -21.36 -5.05
C VAL A 123 -10.99 -21.49 -3.60
N LEU A 124 -11.61 -20.44 -3.05
CA LEU A 124 -12.19 -20.46 -1.71
C LEU A 124 -13.31 -21.50 -1.60
N ASP A 125 -14.24 -21.50 -2.54
CA ASP A 125 -15.35 -22.45 -2.59
C ASP A 125 -14.87 -23.89 -2.81
N PHE A 126 -13.85 -24.07 -3.67
CA PHE A 126 -13.15 -25.33 -3.86
C PHE A 126 -12.63 -25.90 -2.52
N PHE A 127 -11.85 -25.12 -1.77
CA PHE A 127 -11.31 -25.58 -0.48
C PHE A 127 -12.39 -25.84 0.57
N ARG A 128 -13.43 -25.00 0.61
CA ARG A 128 -14.55 -25.17 1.55
C ARG A 128 -15.35 -26.43 1.26
N ALA A 129 -15.69 -26.67 0.01
CA ALA A 129 -16.39 -27.88 -0.42
C ALA A 129 -15.58 -29.14 -0.07
N GLY A 130 -14.28 -29.16 -0.39
CA GLY A 130 -13.42 -30.30 -0.08
C GLY A 130 -13.27 -30.56 1.43
N SER A 131 -13.03 -29.51 2.22
CA SER A 131 -12.94 -29.57 3.69
C SER A 131 -14.25 -30.08 4.31
N HIS A 132 -15.38 -29.56 3.83
CA HIS A 132 -16.70 -30.00 4.27
C HIS A 132 -16.94 -31.48 3.92
N PHE A 133 -16.62 -31.90 2.70
CA PHE A 133 -16.78 -33.27 2.26
C PHE A 133 -15.92 -34.24 3.07
N ILE A 134 -14.64 -33.93 3.30
CA ILE A 134 -13.74 -34.74 4.13
C ILE A 134 -14.32 -34.92 5.53
N THR A 135 -14.84 -33.85 6.11
CA THR A 135 -15.42 -33.87 7.48
C THR A 135 -16.65 -34.79 7.55
N HIS A 136 -17.54 -34.71 6.56
CA HIS A 136 -18.82 -35.45 6.58
C HIS A 136 -18.70 -36.90 6.09
N ASN A 137 -17.66 -37.21 5.31
CA ASN A 137 -17.46 -38.52 4.70
C ASN A 137 -16.17 -39.20 5.18
N GLY A 138 -15.58 -38.72 6.28
CA GLY A 138 -14.26 -39.14 6.74
C GLY A 138 -14.15 -40.64 6.97
N ILE A 139 -15.21 -41.27 7.51
CA ILE A 139 -15.26 -42.72 7.78
C ILE A 139 -15.08 -43.51 6.48
N ASP A 140 -15.84 -43.18 5.44
CA ASP A 140 -15.77 -43.85 4.13
C ASP A 140 -14.41 -43.62 3.47
N LEU A 141 -13.85 -42.43 3.62
CA LEU A 141 -12.58 -42.07 3.00
C LEU A 141 -11.39 -42.80 3.62
N VAL A 142 -11.37 -43.02 4.93
CA VAL A 142 -10.27 -43.73 5.62
C VAL A 142 -10.43 -45.25 5.63
N ALA A 143 -11.62 -45.75 5.27
CA ALA A 143 -11.90 -47.18 5.21
C ALA A 143 -10.86 -47.90 4.32
N ASN A 144 -10.52 -49.14 4.70
CA ASN A 144 -9.53 -49.97 4.00
C ASN A 144 -8.16 -49.28 3.78
N GLN A 145 -7.77 -48.38 4.70
CA GLN A 145 -6.51 -47.62 4.63
C GLN A 145 -6.40 -46.77 3.34
N ASN A 146 -7.53 -46.36 2.76
CA ASN A 146 -7.57 -45.61 1.50
C ASN A 146 -7.01 -44.18 1.66
N MET A 147 -7.61 -43.36 2.52
CA MET A 147 -7.12 -41.99 2.82
C MET A 147 -6.34 -41.96 4.13
N PRO A 148 -5.07 -41.48 4.13
CA PRO A 148 -4.33 -41.24 5.38
C PRO A 148 -5.02 -40.15 6.22
N VAL A 149 -5.11 -40.33 7.54
CA VAL A 149 -5.68 -39.33 8.45
C VAL A 149 -4.94 -37.98 8.36
N SER A 150 -3.63 -38.02 8.10
CA SER A 150 -2.81 -36.83 7.87
C SER A 150 -3.21 -36.02 6.63
N PHE A 151 -3.90 -36.62 5.65
CA PHE A 151 -4.38 -35.91 4.47
C PHE A 151 -5.43 -34.87 4.82
N ALA A 152 -6.39 -35.20 5.69
CA ALA A 152 -7.42 -34.27 6.15
C ALA A 152 -6.80 -33.04 6.85
N VAL A 153 -5.74 -33.27 7.63
CA VAL A 153 -4.96 -32.19 8.28
C VAL A 153 -4.27 -31.31 7.24
N ALA A 154 -3.58 -31.92 6.27
CA ALA A 154 -2.88 -31.18 5.21
C ALA A 154 -3.84 -30.35 4.34
N PHE A 155 -4.99 -30.93 3.96
CA PHE A 155 -6.00 -30.22 3.16
C PHE A 155 -6.59 -29.02 3.91
N ASN A 156 -6.93 -29.20 5.18
CA ASN A 156 -7.44 -28.10 6.01
C ASN A 156 -6.38 -27.02 6.28
N ALA A 157 -5.11 -27.41 6.45
CA ALA A 157 -4.01 -26.45 6.57
C ALA A 157 -3.85 -25.61 5.30
N ALA A 158 -3.94 -26.23 4.12
CA ALA A 158 -3.92 -25.53 2.84
C ALA A 158 -5.10 -24.55 2.69
N LYS A 159 -6.32 -24.98 3.06
CA LYS A 159 -7.50 -24.09 3.11
C LYS A 159 -7.24 -22.88 4.00
N VAL A 160 -6.83 -23.09 5.25
CA VAL A 160 -6.61 -22.00 6.22
C VAL A 160 -5.52 -21.04 5.72
N ALA A 161 -4.45 -21.56 5.12
CA ALA A 161 -3.41 -20.74 4.52
C ALA A 161 -3.95 -19.88 3.37
N PHE A 162 -4.78 -20.45 2.47
CA PHE A 162 -5.42 -19.68 1.40
C PHE A 162 -6.37 -18.61 1.96
N GLU A 163 -7.30 -18.99 2.86
CA GLU A 163 -8.26 -18.07 3.49
C GLU A 163 -7.56 -16.90 4.18
N THR A 164 -6.46 -17.16 4.90
CA THR A 164 -5.68 -16.12 5.57
C THR A 164 -5.07 -15.12 4.58
N ASN A 165 -4.46 -15.62 3.50
CA ASN A 165 -3.86 -14.74 2.47
C ASN A 165 -4.92 -13.99 1.66
N TYR A 166 -6.09 -14.61 1.44
CA TYR A 166 -7.18 -13.97 0.72
C TYR A 166 -7.77 -12.82 1.53
N GLN A 167 -7.94 -13.02 2.85
CA GLN A 167 -8.33 -11.94 3.75
C GLN A 167 -7.26 -10.83 3.84
N ALA A 168 -5.97 -11.18 3.82
CA ALA A 168 -4.91 -10.19 3.77
C ALA A 168 -4.97 -9.34 2.50
N LEU A 169 -5.20 -9.95 1.33
CA LEU A 169 -5.38 -9.22 0.06
C LEU A 169 -6.56 -8.24 0.14
N LEU A 170 -7.73 -8.69 0.60
CA LEU A 170 -8.90 -7.82 0.73
C LEU A 170 -8.64 -6.64 1.67
N ASN A 171 -7.96 -6.90 2.79
CA ASN A 171 -7.55 -5.85 3.72
C ASN A 171 -6.58 -4.86 3.07
N ASP A 172 -5.58 -5.34 2.31
CA ASP A 172 -4.64 -4.48 1.60
C ASP A 172 -5.35 -3.61 0.56
N GLU A 173 -6.33 -4.15 -0.18
CA GLU A 173 -7.11 -3.41 -1.17
C GLU A 173 -7.97 -2.31 -0.52
N VAL A 174 -8.65 -2.59 0.59
CA VAL A 174 -9.46 -1.59 1.30
C VAL A 174 -8.59 -0.54 1.99
N GLN A 175 -7.52 -0.96 2.66
CA GLN A 175 -6.63 -0.05 3.38
C GLN A 175 -5.81 0.84 2.43
N THR A 176 -5.58 0.40 1.19
CA THR A 176 -4.89 1.19 0.17
C THR A 176 -5.55 2.55 -0.05
N ASN A 177 -6.86 2.57 -0.28
CA ASN A 177 -7.58 3.82 -0.55
C ASN A 177 -7.54 4.76 0.66
N LEU A 178 -7.72 4.21 1.87
CA LEU A 178 -7.63 4.98 3.11
C LEU A 178 -6.22 5.55 3.34
N ARG A 179 -5.16 4.80 3.01
CA ARG A 179 -3.77 5.26 3.15
C ARG A 179 -3.47 6.42 2.20
N ILE A 180 -3.99 6.37 0.96
CA ILE A 180 -3.87 7.49 0.00
C ILE A 180 -4.54 8.74 0.55
N GLU A 181 -5.80 8.63 0.97
CA GLU A 181 -6.53 9.78 1.51
C GLU A 181 -5.85 10.36 2.75
N ARG A 182 -5.28 9.51 3.63
CA ARG A 182 -4.50 9.95 4.79
C ARG A 182 -3.21 10.68 4.40
N LYS A 183 -2.46 10.19 3.39
CA LYS A 183 -1.22 10.84 2.94
C LYS A 183 -1.50 12.19 2.30
N ILE A 184 -2.51 12.26 1.42
CA ILE A 184 -2.95 13.52 0.82
C ILE A 184 -3.43 14.50 1.91
N ALA A 185 -4.23 14.04 2.87
CA ALA A 185 -4.68 14.89 3.98
C ALA A 185 -3.51 15.41 4.83
N ALA A 186 -2.52 14.56 5.13
CA ALA A 186 -1.32 14.95 5.87
C ALA A 186 -0.48 15.98 5.08
N ASN A 187 -0.29 15.78 3.78
CA ASN A 187 0.39 16.74 2.90
C ASN A 187 -0.38 18.07 2.79
N ASN A 188 -1.72 18.04 2.75
CA ASN A 188 -2.55 19.24 2.76
C ASN A 188 -2.38 20.04 4.07
N VAL A 189 -2.28 19.35 5.21
CA VAL A 189 -2.01 19.98 6.50
C VAL A 189 -0.61 20.61 6.53
N LEU A 190 0.42 19.94 6.00
CA LEU A 190 1.77 20.52 5.86
C LEU A 190 1.74 21.78 5.00
N HIS A 191 1.10 21.72 3.85
CA HIS A 191 0.99 22.84 2.92
C HIS A 191 0.30 24.05 3.59
N ALA A 192 -0.83 23.85 4.28
CA ALA A 192 -1.53 24.92 4.99
C ALA A 192 -0.66 25.55 6.09
N LYS A 193 0.05 24.74 6.88
CA LYS A 193 0.97 25.24 7.93
C LYS A 193 2.11 26.05 7.33
N LEU A 194 2.66 25.58 6.20
CA LEU A 194 3.73 26.28 5.48
C LEU A 194 3.25 27.63 4.93
N LEU A 195 2.06 27.70 4.34
CA LEU A 195 1.49 28.98 3.87
C LEU A 195 1.30 29.97 5.02
N GLY A 196 0.88 29.49 6.20
CA GLY A 196 0.80 30.31 7.41
C GLY A 196 2.17 30.89 7.82
N LEU A 197 3.22 30.06 7.82
CA LEU A 197 4.59 30.51 8.07
C LEU A 197 5.04 31.56 7.04
N PHE A 198 4.75 31.33 5.76
CA PHE A 198 5.14 32.22 4.67
C PHE A 198 4.45 33.58 4.75
N LEU A 199 3.16 33.61 5.07
CA LEU A 199 2.46 34.87 5.30
C LEU A 199 3.09 35.70 6.43
N ASP A 200 3.50 35.05 7.52
CA ASP A 200 4.18 35.73 8.61
C ASP A 200 5.57 36.23 8.18
N GLY A 201 6.36 35.39 7.50
CA GLY A 201 7.68 35.78 6.97
C GLY A 201 7.60 36.96 5.98
N GLN A 202 6.61 36.97 5.08
CA GLN A 202 6.35 38.08 4.16
C GLN A 202 6.08 39.41 4.91
N ARG A 203 5.38 39.35 6.04
CA ARG A 203 5.05 40.53 6.87
C ARG A 203 6.26 41.02 7.65
N ILE A 204 7.02 40.10 8.27
CA ILE A 204 8.22 40.40 9.05
C ILE A 204 9.28 41.06 8.16
N PHE A 205 9.50 40.52 6.96
CA PHE A 205 10.54 40.98 6.03
C PHE A 205 10.00 41.87 4.90
N ARG A 206 8.90 42.60 5.13
CA ARG A 206 8.25 43.42 4.09
C ARG A 206 9.21 44.41 3.42
N ASP A 207 10.18 44.92 4.18
CA ASP A 207 11.18 45.91 3.77
C ASP A 207 12.53 45.28 3.37
N HIS A 208 12.65 43.95 3.40
CA HIS A 208 13.87 43.19 3.08
C HIS A 208 13.60 42.18 1.97
N GLU A 209 13.64 42.64 0.70
CA GLU A 209 13.19 41.85 -0.45
C GLU A 209 13.86 40.47 -0.55
N ALA A 210 15.18 40.38 -0.36
CA ALA A 210 15.91 39.12 -0.44
C ALA A 210 15.44 38.08 0.60
N LEU A 211 15.18 38.52 1.84
CA LEU A 211 14.65 37.64 2.90
C LEU A 211 13.18 37.31 2.65
N ARG A 212 12.41 38.29 2.18
CA ARG A 212 11.00 38.13 1.81
C ARG A 212 10.83 37.02 0.78
N LYS A 213 11.74 36.91 -0.20
CA LYS A 213 11.68 35.87 -1.24
C LYS A 213 11.82 34.44 -0.69
N GLN A 214 12.48 34.26 0.45
CA GLN A 214 12.61 32.95 1.12
C GLN A 214 11.29 32.45 1.73
N PHE A 215 10.27 33.31 1.84
CA PHE A 215 8.95 32.98 2.38
C PHE A 215 7.87 33.09 1.31
N ASN A 216 8.20 32.79 0.06
CA ASN A 216 7.26 32.76 -1.05
C ASN A 216 7.23 31.35 -1.66
N PHE A 217 6.04 30.76 -1.72
CA PHE A 217 5.88 29.38 -2.18
C PHE A 217 6.29 29.19 -3.64
N GLU A 218 5.85 30.08 -4.53
CA GLU A 218 6.14 29.97 -5.97
C GLU A 218 7.64 30.12 -6.26
N GLN A 219 8.32 31.02 -5.54
CA GLN A 219 9.75 31.23 -5.69
C GLN A 219 10.56 30.03 -5.19
N LEU A 220 10.20 29.48 -4.04
CA LEU A 220 10.84 28.27 -3.55
C LEU A 220 10.51 27.05 -4.41
N LEU A 221 9.30 26.96 -4.94
CA LEU A 221 8.96 25.92 -5.91
C LEU A 221 9.82 26.04 -7.17
N SER A 222 9.95 27.24 -7.75
CA SER A 222 10.82 27.48 -8.90
C SER A 222 12.28 27.11 -8.63
N LEU A 223 12.77 27.37 -7.41
CA LEU A 223 14.11 26.99 -6.98
C LEU A 223 14.27 25.46 -6.87
N VAL A 224 13.30 24.78 -6.27
CA VAL A 224 13.33 23.33 -5.99
C VAL A 224 13.10 22.50 -7.26
N SER A 225 12.19 22.93 -8.13
CA SER A 225 11.91 22.26 -9.42
C SER A 225 13.05 22.39 -10.43
N GLY A 226 14.04 23.25 -10.13
CA GLY A 226 15.10 23.64 -11.05
C GLY A 226 14.56 24.60 -12.11
N THR A 227 15.27 25.70 -12.35
CA THR A 227 15.06 26.50 -13.55
C THR A 227 15.26 25.57 -14.76
N LYS A 228 14.25 25.40 -15.62
CA LYS A 228 14.55 25.13 -17.04
C LYS A 228 15.57 26.21 -17.42
N THR A 229 16.80 25.79 -17.67
CA THR A 229 17.92 26.67 -17.97
C THR A 229 17.52 27.55 -19.15
N ASP A 230 17.21 28.82 -18.88
CA ASP A 230 17.20 29.83 -19.91
C ASP A 230 18.59 29.85 -20.53
N ALA A 231 18.61 29.76 -21.85
CA ALA A 231 19.80 29.66 -22.68
C ALA A 231 20.85 30.70 -22.26
N VAL A 232 22.03 30.21 -21.87
CA VAL A 232 23.24 31.02 -21.85
C VAL A 232 23.52 31.42 -23.31
N PRO A 233 23.50 32.72 -23.68
CA PRO A 233 23.93 33.13 -25.00
C PRO A 233 25.43 32.85 -25.11
N ASN A 234 25.79 31.99 -26.07
CA ASN A 234 27.17 31.75 -26.46
C ASN A 234 27.85 33.07 -26.84
N TYR A 235 28.66 33.63 -25.94
CA TYR A 235 29.72 34.54 -26.36
C TYR A 235 30.88 33.69 -26.88
N VAL A 236 30.87 33.46 -28.20
CA VAL A 236 32.07 33.01 -28.92
C VAL A 236 33.00 34.22 -29.00
N ALA A 237 34.05 34.23 -28.18
CA ALA A 237 35.19 35.11 -28.41
C ALA A 237 36.01 34.54 -29.57
N THR A 238 35.88 35.17 -30.74
CA THR A 238 36.82 35.04 -31.84
C THR A 238 38.22 35.45 -31.38
N ARG A 239 39.20 34.59 -31.65
CA ARG A 239 40.62 34.97 -31.74
C ARG A 239 40.94 35.36 -33.18
#